data_AF-A0A564VQB3-F1
#
_entry.id   AF-A0A564VQB3-F1
#
_cell.length_a   1.000
_cell.length_b   1.000
_cell.length_c   1.000
_cell.angle_alpha   90.00
_cell.angle_beta   90.00
_cell.angle_gamma   90.00
#
_symmetry.space_group_name_H-M   'P 1'
#
loop_
_entity.id
_entity.type
_entity.pdbx_description
1 polymer ?
#
loop_
_entity_poly.entity_id
_entity_poly.type
_entity_poly.pdbx_seq_one_letter_code
_entity_poly.pdbx_strand_id
1 'polypeptide(L)'
;MAAKIEWTAADYAAKNAMAKIIDDSALAYRVIAERMGGVVSHVRIGYIHNGEKSPVRLSEFLLICEVCNADPVQTLREIITEARRMELEQQTASTKKPAGERFVVDDEQARVAETLKKLHRGDMDIVALEDEHKFDGDGDEPA
;
A
#
# COMPACT_ATOMS: atom_id res chain seq x y z
N MET A 1 23.08 16.14 -10.59
CA MET A 1 21.92 15.48 -11.22
C MET A 1 20.73 15.67 -10.31
N ALA A 2 19.59 16.14 -10.82
CA ALA A 2 18.38 16.23 -10.01
C ALA A 2 17.90 14.81 -9.69
N ALA A 3 17.57 14.53 -8.43
CA ALA A 3 17.02 13.24 -8.02
C ALA A 3 15.71 12.97 -8.79
N LYS A 4 15.55 11.75 -9.30
CA LYS A 4 14.29 11.32 -9.90
C LYS A 4 13.22 11.36 -8.80
N ILE A 5 12.18 12.16 -9.01
CA ILE A 5 11.06 12.23 -8.06
C ILE A 5 10.28 10.92 -8.19
N GLU A 6 10.28 10.13 -7.11
CA GLU A 6 9.39 8.98 -6.98
C GLU A 6 8.02 9.47 -6.48
N TRP A 7 6.97 8.97 -7.11
CA TRP A 7 5.61 9.32 -6.77
C TRP A 7 5.02 8.26 -5.86
N THR A 8 4.41 8.72 -4.76
CA THR A 8 3.70 7.88 -3.81
C THR A 8 2.26 7.63 -4.27
N ALA A 9 1.57 6.69 -3.63
CA ALA A 9 0.14 6.47 -3.84
C ALA A 9 -0.69 7.75 -3.60
N ALA A 10 -0.32 8.55 -2.59
CA ALA A 10 -0.96 9.83 -2.33
C ALA A 10 -0.78 10.83 -3.47
N ASP A 11 0.41 10.88 -4.09
CA ASP A 11 0.67 11.77 -5.23
C ASP A 11 -0.19 11.40 -6.44
N TYR A 12 -0.31 10.10 -6.74
CA TYR A 12 -1.17 9.61 -7.81
C TYR A 12 -2.65 9.84 -7.53
N ALA A 13 -3.12 9.59 -6.30
CA ALA A 13 -4.50 9.86 -5.90
C ALA A 13 -4.83 11.36 -6.01
N ALA A 14 -3.94 12.23 -5.53
CA ALA A 14 -4.09 13.68 -5.65
C ALA A 14 -4.13 14.12 -7.11
N LYS A 15 -3.22 13.61 -7.95
CA LYS A 15 -3.24 13.87 -9.39
C LYS A 15 -4.55 13.47 -10.04
N ASN A 16 -5.08 12.29 -9.73
CA ASN A 16 -6.32 11.79 -10.32
C ASN A 16 -7.52 12.64 -9.89
N ALA A 17 -7.58 13.04 -8.61
CA ALA A 17 -8.61 13.95 -8.13
C ALA A 17 -8.55 15.32 -8.82
N MET A 18 -7.35 15.88 -9.00
CA MET A 18 -7.17 17.16 -9.70
C MET A 18 -7.54 17.06 -11.18
N ALA A 19 -7.15 15.98 -11.86
CA ALA A 19 -7.54 15.76 -13.25
C ALA A 19 -9.07 15.74 -13.39
N LYS A 20 -9.75 14.98 -12.51
CA LYS A 20 -11.21 14.92 -12.48
C LYS A 20 -11.86 16.28 -12.25
N ILE A 21 -11.40 17.05 -11.26
CA ILE A 21 -11.94 18.39 -10.96
C ILE A 21 -11.74 19.35 -12.14
N ILE A 22 -10.57 19.30 -12.78
CA ILE A 22 -10.27 20.14 -13.94
C ILE A 22 -11.18 19.75 -15.11
N ASP A 23 -11.34 18.45 -15.40
CA ASP A 23 -12.21 17.96 -16.47
C ASP A 23 -13.69 18.33 -16.22
N ASP A 24 -14.18 18.10 -15.00
CA ASP A 24 -15.56 18.37 -14.59
C ASP A 24 -15.88 19.89 -14.61
N SER A 25 -14.87 20.76 -14.50
CA SER A 25 -15.05 22.22 -14.59
C SER A 25 -15.38 22.72 -16.00
N ALA A 26 -15.06 21.95 -17.04
CA ALA A 26 -15.16 22.34 -18.46
C ALA A 26 -14.42 23.66 -18.81
N LEU A 27 -13.46 24.09 -17.99
CA LEU A 27 -12.66 25.30 -18.22
C LEU A 27 -11.35 24.96 -18.94
N ALA A 28 -10.94 25.82 -19.88
CA ALA A 28 -9.60 25.75 -20.44
C ALA A 28 -8.54 26.12 -19.39
N TYR A 29 -7.36 25.50 -19.45
CA TYR A 29 -6.28 25.74 -18.46
C TYR A 29 -5.89 27.21 -18.30
N ARG A 30 -5.96 28.00 -19.39
CA ARG A 30 -5.70 29.45 -19.34
C ARG A 30 -6.72 30.18 -18.49
N VAL A 31 -8.00 29.82 -18.62
CA VAL A 31 -9.09 30.42 -17.83
C VAL A 31 -8.93 30.07 -16.36
N ILE A 32 -8.56 28.83 -16.03
CA ILE A 32 -8.28 28.43 -14.65
C ILE A 32 -7.11 29.26 -14.09
N ALA A 33 -6.00 29.35 -14.81
CA ALA A 33 -4.83 30.13 -14.39
C ALA A 33 -5.17 31.62 -14.19
N GLU A 34 -5.95 32.23 -15.08
CA GLU A 34 -6.40 33.62 -14.98
C GLU A 34 -7.27 33.85 -13.74
N ARG A 35 -8.20 32.94 -13.45
CA ARG A 35 -9.04 32.99 -12.25
C ARG A 35 -8.23 32.83 -10.95
N MET A 36 -7.11 32.10 -10.99
CA MET A 36 -6.15 32.01 -9.88
C MET A 36 -5.20 33.22 -9.80
N GLY A 37 -5.44 34.29 -10.57
CA GLY A 37 -4.57 35.47 -10.61
C GLY A 37 -3.17 35.22 -11.19
N GLY A 38 -2.99 34.14 -11.97
CA GLY A 38 -1.71 33.75 -12.57
C GLY A 38 -0.70 33.12 -11.60
N VAL A 39 -1.08 32.89 -10.33
CA VAL A 39 -0.22 32.26 -9.31
C VAL A 39 0.23 30.86 -9.74
N VAL A 40 -0.65 30.13 -10.44
CA VAL A 40 -0.35 28.85 -11.07
C VAL A 40 -0.51 29.02 -12.58
N SER A 41 0.56 28.80 -13.34
CA SER A 41 0.53 28.97 -14.79
C SER A 41 -0.31 27.88 -15.46
N HIS A 42 -0.92 28.19 -16.61
CA HIS A 42 -1.67 27.20 -17.40
C HIS A 42 -0.82 25.98 -17.81
N VAL A 43 0.49 26.16 -18.00
CA VAL A 43 1.44 25.06 -18.24
C VAL A 43 1.54 24.15 -17.03
N ARG A 44 1.65 24.73 -15.81
CA ARG A 44 1.68 23.95 -14.58
C ARG A 44 0.37 23.20 -14.35
N ILE A 45 -0.76 23.80 -14.67
CA ILE A 45 -2.08 23.13 -14.63
C ILE A 45 -2.07 21.91 -15.56
N GLY A 46 -1.54 22.03 -16.78
CA GLY A 46 -1.35 20.90 -17.68
C GLY A 46 -0.46 19.79 -17.09
N TYR A 47 0.65 20.13 -16.45
CA TYR A 47 1.48 19.14 -15.76
C TYR A 47 0.75 18.44 -14.61
N ILE A 48 -0.07 19.17 -13.84
CA ILE A 48 -0.89 18.60 -12.78
C ILE A 48 -1.91 17.62 -13.36
N HIS A 49 -2.64 18.03 -14.40
CA HIS A 49 -3.66 17.22 -15.06
C HIS A 49 -3.09 15.92 -15.65
N ASN A 50 -1.91 15.99 -16.28
CA ASN A 50 -1.25 14.85 -16.89
C ASN A 50 -0.43 13.99 -15.93
N GLY A 51 -0.08 14.51 -14.74
CA GLY A 51 0.81 13.82 -13.80
C GLY A 51 2.28 13.90 -14.18
N GLU A 52 2.73 15.07 -14.61
CA GLU A 52 4.09 15.32 -15.10
C GLU A 52 4.91 16.17 -14.12
N LYS A 53 6.24 16.03 -14.23
CA LYS A 53 7.29 16.83 -13.55
C LYS A 53 7.34 16.68 -12.02
N SER A 54 6.26 16.97 -11.31
CA SER A 54 6.19 16.94 -9.85
C SER A 54 4.75 16.85 -9.34
N PRO A 55 4.53 16.22 -8.16
CA PRO A 55 3.23 16.15 -7.51
C PRO A 55 2.58 17.51 -7.26
N VAL A 56 1.28 17.50 -6.99
CA VAL A 56 0.53 18.71 -6.64
C VAL A 56 0.95 19.27 -5.30
N ARG A 57 1.17 20.58 -5.23
CA ARG A 57 1.41 21.29 -3.97
C ARG A 57 0.08 21.61 -3.30
N LEU A 58 0.06 21.67 -1.96
CA LEU A 58 -1.15 21.99 -1.21
C LEU A 58 -1.79 23.33 -1.63
N SER A 59 -0.97 24.36 -1.89
CA SER A 59 -1.49 25.64 -2.37
C SER A 59 -2.12 25.55 -3.76
N GLU A 60 -1.58 24.72 -4.66
CA GLU A 60 -2.16 24.47 -5.98
C GLU A 60 -3.49 23.72 -5.86
N PHE A 61 -3.54 22.70 -5.00
CA PHE A 61 -4.76 21.96 -4.68
C PHE A 61 -5.89 22.88 -4.22
N LEU A 62 -5.63 23.73 -3.22
CA LEU A 62 -6.64 24.62 -2.65
C LEU A 62 -7.19 25.60 -3.70
N LEU A 63 -6.29 26.22 -4.48
CA LEU A 63 -6.69 27.19 -5.51
C LEU A 63 -7.46 26.53 -6.67
N ILE A 64 -7.09 25.31 -7.08
CA ILE A 64 -7.83 24.56 -8.11
C ILE A 64 -9.23 24.22 -7.59
N CYS A 65 -9.35 23.75 -6.34
CA CYS A 65 -10.66 23.48 -5.75
C CYS A 65 -11.53 24.73 -5.71
N GLU A 66 -10.98 25.87 -5.29
CA GLU A 66 -11.69 27.15 -5.26
C GLU A 66 -12.19 27.57 -6.65
N VAL A 67 -11.31 27.59 -7.66
CA VAL A 67 -11.65 28.08 -9.00
C VAL A 67 -12.58 27.13 -9.77
N CYS A 68 -12.44 25.83 -9.56
CA CYS A 68 -13.28 24.80 -10.16
C CYS A 68 -14.53 24.48 -9.32
N ASN A 69 -14.76 25.22 -8.22
CA ASN A 69 -15.92 25.07 -7.33
C ASN A 69 -16.10 23.64 -6.77
N ALA A 70 -15.00 23.01 -6.39
CA ALA A 70 -14.95 21.73 -5.70
C ALA A 70 -14.76 21.93 -4.18
N ASP A 71 -15.38 21.08 -3.36
CA ASP A 71 -15.18 21.10 -1.90
C ASP A 71 -13.81 20.51 -1.54
N PRO A 72 -12.83 21.31 -1.10
CA PRO A 72 -11.48 20.83 -0.82
C PRO A 72 -11.43 19.81 0.32
N VAL A 73 -12.35 19.88 1.29
CA VAL A 73 -12.36 18.95 2.43
C VAL A 73 -12.85 17.59 1.97
N GLN A 74 -13.93 17.56 1.19
CA GLN A 74 -14.46 16.33 0.63
C GLN A 74 -13.46 15.69 -0.33
N THR A 75 -12.87 16.46 -1.24
CA THR A 75 -11.84 15.98 -2.17
C THR A 75 -10.61 15.43 -1.43
N LEU A 76 -10.17 16.07 -0.34
CA LEU A 76 -9.04 15.56 0.44
C LEU A 76 -9.36 14.20 1.09
N ARG A 77 -10.58 14.00 1.59
CA ARG A 77 -11.00 12.69 2.14
C ARG A 77 -11.00 11.61 1.07
N GLU A 78 -11.44 11.94 -0.15
CA GLU A 78 -11.41 11.04 -1.30
C GLU A 78 -9.98 10.66 -1.68
N ILE A 79 -9.06 11.63 -1.74
CA ILE A 79 -7.63 11.41 -1.99
C ILE A 79 -7.04 10.45 -0.94
N ILE A 80 -7.30 10.69 0.35
CA ILE A 80 -6.77 9.84 1.43
C ILE A 80 -7.32 8.41 1.32
N THR A 81 -8.61 8.28 1.03
CA THR A 81 -9.27 6.96 0.87
C THR A 81 -8.68 6.19 -0.31
N GLU A 82 -8.52 6.88 -1.43
CA GLU A 82 -7.99 6.32 -2.67
C GLU A 82 -6.51 5.97 -2.57
N ALA A 83 -5.70 6.81 -1.92
CA ALA A 83 -4.30 6.52 -1.65
C ALA A 83 -4.14 5.23 -0.84
N ARG A 84 -4.94 5.05 0.21
CA ARG A 84 -4.94 3.81 1.01
C ARG A 84 -5.35 2.58 0.19
N ARG A 85 -6.32 2.73 -0.72
CA ARG A 85 -6.72 1.67 -1.65
C ARG A 85 -5.55 1.26 -2.54
N MET A 86 -4.88 2.23 -3.14
CA MET A 86 -3.70 2.00 -4.01
C MET A 86 -2.55 1.34 -3.25
N GLU A 87 -2.28 1.75 -2.00
CA GLU A 87 -1.23 1.13 -1.16
C GLU A 87 -1.53 -0.34 -0.87
N LEU A 88 -2.79 -0.67 -0.55
CA LEU A 88 -3.20 -2.06 -0.32
C LEU A 88 -3.09 -2.92 -1.59
N GLU A 89 -3.44 -2.35 -2.74
CA GLU A 89 -3.30 -3.01 -4.04
C GLU A 89 -1.84 -3.26 -4.41
N GLN A 90 -0.95 -2.31 -4.13
CA GLN A 90 0.49 -2.48 -4.35
C GLN A 90 1.07 -3.57 -3.44
N GLN A 91 0.65 -3.62 -2.16
CA GLN A 91 1.07 -4.66 -1.23
C GLN A 91 0.62 -6.06 -1.67
N THR A 92 -0.63 -6.20 -2.09
CA THR A 92 -1.20 -7.48 -2.57
C THR A 92 -0.70 -7.89 -3.96
N ALA A 93 -0.26 -6.94 -4.79
CA ALA A 93 0.41 -7.22 -6.06
C ALA A 93 1.87 -7.64 -5.88
N SER A 94 2.58 -7.05 -4.91
CA SER A 94 3.97 -7.38 -4.59
C SER A 94 4.10 -8.81 -4.01
N THR A 95 3.12 -9.26 -3.23
CA THR A 95 3.04 -10.65 -2.73
C THR A 95 2.66 -11.68 -3.80
N LYS A 96 2.24 -11.26 -5.00
CA LYS A 96 1.91 -12.12 -6.15
C LYS A 96 3.03 -12.26 -7.18
N LYS A 97 4.25 -11.78 -6.91
CA LYS A 97 5.42 -12.03 -7.80
C LYS A 97 5.65 -13.56 -7.93
N PRO A 98 6.07 -14.06 -9.12
CA PRO A 98 5.98 -15.48 -9.44
C PRO A 98 6.90 -16.30 -8.54
N ALA A 99 6.49 -17.56 -8.31
CA ALA A 99 7.21 -18.59 -7.57
C ALA A 99 8.54 -19.00 -8.24
N GLY A 100 9.47 -18.05 -8.37
CA GLY A 100 10.71 -18.20 -9.10
C GLY A 100 11.90 -17.45 -8.50
N GLU A 101 11.87 -17.11 -7.21
CA GLU A 101 13.06 -16.89 -6.37
C GLU A 101 12.60 -16.70 -4.93
N ARG A 102 12.49 -17.82 -4.19
CA ARG A 102 12.26 -17.78 -2.74
C ARG A 102 13.57 -17.37 -2.06
N PHE A 103 13.72 -16.09 -1.72
CA PHE A 103 14.45 -15.75 -0.50
C PHE A 103 13.48 -15.89 0.68
N VAL A 104 13.34 -17.12 1.15
CA VAL A 104 12.72 -17.45 2.44
C VAL A 104 13.81 -17.29 3.50
N VAL A 105 13.82 -16.18 4.24
CA VAL A 105 14.69 -16.07 5.42
C VAL A 105 13.92 -15.56 6.64
N ASP A 106 12.99 -14.62 6.50
CA ASP A 106 12.26 -14.09 7.66
C ASP A 106 11.12 -15.00 8.16
N ASP A 107 10.41 -15.68 7.26
CA ASP A 107 9.21 -16.44 7.64
C ASP A 107 9.54 -17.81 8.29
N GLU A 108 10.69 -18.41 7.93
CA GLU A 108 11.17 -19.61 8.64
C GLU A 108 11.64 -19.28 10.05
N GLN A 109 12.35 -18.17 10.24
CA GLN A 109 12.84 -17.79 11.57
C GLN A 109 11.69 -17.47 12.53
N ALA A 110 10.61 -16.82 12.04
CA ALA A 110 9.40 -16.60 12.82
C ALA A 110 8.68 -17.91 13.20
N ARG A 111 8.55 -18.85 12.25
CA ARG A 111 7.94 -20.18 12.50
C ARG A 111 8.78 -21.04 13.43
N VAL A 112 10.10 -21.00 13.29
CA VAL A 112 11.05 -21.70 14.19
C VAL A 112 10.96 -21.11 15.60
N ALA A 113 10.93 -19.78 15.74
CA ALA A 113 10.81 -19.12 17.04
C ALA A 113 9.46 -19.42 17.74
N GLU A 114 8.36 -19.46 16.98
CA GLU A 114 7.05 -19.85 17.50
C GLU A 114 7.06 -21.33 17.98
N THR A 115 7.65 -22.21 17.18
CA THR A 115 7.76 -23.64 17.52
C THR A 115 8.65 -23.87 18.74
N LEU A 116 9.78 -23.16 18.84
CA LEU A 116 10.64 -23.19 20.03
C LEU A 116 9.94 -22.65 21.29
N LYS A 117 9.08 -21.62 21.16
CA LYS A 117 8.25 -21.16 22.29
C LYS A 117 7.23 -22.20 22.72
N LYS A 118 6.63 -22.94 21.78
CA LYS A 118 5.70 -24.03 22.08
C LYS A 118 6.40 -25.21 22.76
N LEU A 119 7.64 -25.53 22.37
CA LEU A 119 8.47 -26.57 23.01
C LEU A 119 8.95 -26.18 24.41
N HIS A 120 9.24 -24.89 24.66
CA HIS A 120 9.64 -24.41 25.99
C HIS A 120 8.49 -24.26 26.99
N ARG A 121 7.24 -24.18 26.50
CA ARG A 121 6.06 -24.31 27.36
C ARG A 121 5.97 -25.79 27.70
N GLY A 122 6.51 -26.19 28.85
CA GLY A 122 6.70 -27.57 29.31
C GLY A 122 5.43 -28.40 29.55
N ASP A 123 4.38 -28.21 28.74
CA ASP A 123 3.13 -28.96 28.76
C ASP A 123 3.10 -30.04 27.65
N MET A 124 4.22 -30.26 26.94
CA MET A 124 4.36 -31.36 25.98
C MET A 124 4.96 -32.57 26.69
N ASP A 125 4.26 -33.09 27.71
CA ASP A 125 4.56 -34.41 28.25
C ASP A 125 4.28 -35.46 27.16
N ILE A 126 5.28 -36.28 26.86
CA ILE A 126 5.12 -37.43 25.97
C ILE A 126 4.23 -38.44 26.71
N VAL A 127 2.98 -38.59 26.27
CA VAL A 127 1.97 -39.54 26.78
C VAL A 127 2.34 -41.00 26.42
N ALA A 128 3.60 -41.38 26.58
CA ALA A 128 4.11 -42.75 26.40
C ALA A 128 4.39 -43.46 27.74
N LEU A 129 3.97 -42.83 28.85
CA LEU A 129 4.05 -43.39 30.21
C LEU A 129 2.69 -43.90 30.72
N GLU A 130 1.58 -43.55 30.07
CA GLU A 130 0.21 -43.97 30.46
C GLU A 130 -0.42 -44.96 29.47
N ASP A 131 0.36 -45.52 28.54
CA ASP A 131 -0.13 -46.56 27.64
C ASP A 131 -0.28 -47.88 28.39
N GLU A 132 -1.51 -48.33 28.60
CA GLU A 132 -1.86 -49.61 29.24
C GLU A 132 -1.33 -50.82 28.44
N HIS A 133 -0.90 -50.63 27.18
CA HIS A 133 -0.38 -51.65 26.26
C HIS A 133 1.13 -51.57 26.03
N LYS A 134 1.90 -51.16 27.03
CA LYS A 134 3.37 -51.10 26.92
C LYS A 134 4.06 -52.43 27.28
N PHE A 135 3.34 -53.36 27.89
CA PHE A 135 3.90 -54.58 28.50
C PHE A 135 3.18 -55.88 28.11
N ASP A 136 2.25 -55.82 27.17
CA ASP A 136 1.76 -56.97 26.40
C ASP A 136 2.85 -57.41 25.41
N GLY A 137 3.86 -58.04 25.98
CA GLY A 137 4.92 -58.69 25.25
C GLY A 137 4.40 -59.92 24.54
N ASP A 138 4.49 -59.92 23.21
CA ASP A 138 4.71 -61.14 22.45
C ASP A 138 6.21 -61.20 22.15
N GLY A 139 6.91 -61.94 23.02
CA GLY A 139 8.30 -62.29 22.80
C GLY A 139 8.42 -63.14 21.54
N ASP A 140 9.10 -62.60 20.53
CA ASP A 140 9.82 -63.42 19.56
C ASP A 140 10.88 -64.23 20.34
N GLU A 141 10.56 -65.48 20.68
CA GLU A 141 11.60 -66.45 21.04
C GLU A 141 12.28 -66.95 19.76
N PRO A 142 13.61 -66.79 19.63
CA PRO A 142 14.37 -67.30 18.50
C PRO A 142 14.86 -68.75 18.74
N ALA A 143 14.95 -69.47 17.62
CA ALA A 143 15.61 -70.76 17.35
C ALA A 143 14.90 -72.06 17.76
#